data_AF-A0A7G5E5F0-F1
#
_entry.id   AF-A0A7G5E5F0-F1
#
_cell.length_a   1.000
_cell.length_b   1.000
_cell.length_c   1.000
_cell.angle_alpha   90.00
_cell.angle_beta   90.00
_cell.angle_gamma   90.00
#
_symmetry.space_group_name_H-M   'P 1'
#
loop_
_entity.id
_entity.type
_entity.pdbx_description
1 polymer ?
#
loop_
_entity_poly.entity_id
_entity_poly.type
_entity_poly.pdbx_seq_one_letter_code
_entity_poly.pdbx_strand_id
1 'polypeptide(L)'
;MKKYSLAVPLLLTLMMVSPRSSFAQKMKVLSGNFDFLKGQQELNVVFDYTPMTFYNEKMSENDYLEKRNKDISANKGTNEAEN
;
A
#
# COMPACT_ATOMS: atom_id res chain seq x y z
N MET A 1 50.20 -7.42 6.52
CA MET A 1 49.28 -6.27 6.68
C MET A 1 48.77 -5.88 5.29
N LYS A 2 47.48 -6.09 4.99
CA LYS A 2 46.91 -5.82 3.67
C LYS A 2 46.93 -4.31 3.38
N LYS A 3 47.60 -3.89 2.31
CA LYS A 3 47.60 -2.49 1.84
C LYS A 3 46.26 -2.23 1.15
N TYR A 4 45.31 -1.64 1.85
CA TYR A 4 44.04 -1.24 1.22
C TYR A 4 44.31 -0.03 0.32
N SER A 5 43.89 -0.12 -0.95
CA SER A 5 44.00 0.98 -1.91
C SER A 5 43.18 2.18 -1.42
N LEU A 6 43.73 3.40 -1.53
CA LEU A 6 43.08 4.65 -1.13
C LEU A 6 41.71 4.86 -1.84
N ALA A 7 41.48 4.15 -2.94
CA ALA A 7 40.21 4.12 -3.65
C ALA A 7 39.06 3.47 -2.85
N VAL A 8 39.36 2.53 -1.96
CA VAL A 8 38.35 1.82 -1.15
C VAL A 8 37.68 2.76 -0.12
N PRO A 9 38.42 3.53 0.71
CA PRO A 9 37.78 4.49 1.62
C PRO A 9 37.11 5.66 0.87
N LEU A 10 37.59 6.03 -0.32
CA LEU A 10 36.96 7.06 -1.15
C LEU A 10 35.61 6.59 -1.72
N LEU A 11 35.53 5.35 -2.18
CA LEU A 11 34.28 4.76 -2.67
C LEU A 11 33.26 4.60 -1.54
N LEU A 12 33.72 4.21 -0.36
CA LEU A 12 32.87 4.04 0.82
C LEU A 12 32.29 5.37 1.33
N THR A 13 33.11 6.42 1.33
CA THR A 13 32.64 7.77 1.70
C THR A 13 31.64 8.30 0.69
N LEU A 14 31.85 8.10 -0.61
CA LEU A 14 30.89 8.50 -1.66
C LEU A 14 29.52 7.81 -1.51
N MET A 15 29.51 6.52 -1.13
CA MET A 15 28.27 5.77 -0.87
C MET A 15 27.53 6.23 0.39
N MET A 16 28.22 6.81 1.38
CA MET A 16 27.57 7.34 2.58
C MET A 16 26.90 8.71 2.37
N VAL A 17 27.25 9.45 1.31
CA VAL A 17 26.67 10.78 1.01
C VAL A 17 25.42 10.70 0.12
N SER A 18 25.23 9.58 -0.59
CA SER A 18 24.19 9.41 -1.61
C SER A 18 22.72 9.32 -1.12
N PRO A 19 22.37 8.95 0.13
CA PRO A 19 20.96 8.80 0.49
C PRO A 19 20.18 10.11 0.67
N ARG A 20 20.85 11.28 0.64
CA ARG A 20 20.20 12.57 0.96
C ARG A 20 19.16 13.02 -0.07
N SER A 21 19.14 12.41 -1.25
CA SER A 21 18.22 12.77 -2.34
C SER A 21 17.05 11.79 -2.50
N SER A 22 16.92 10.77 -1.64
CA SER A 22 15.91 9.72 -1.81
C SER A 22 14.54 10.04 -1.17
N PHE A 23 14.40 11.18 -0.50
CA PHE A 23 13.13 11.62 0.08
C PHE A 23 12.47 12.66 -0.82
N ALA A 24 11.61 12.17 -1.73
CA ALA A 24 10.31 12.75 -2.04
C ALA A 24 9.84 12.21 -3.40
N GLN A 25 9.17 11.05 -3.38
CA GLN A 25 8.06 10.91 -4.33
C GLN A 25 7.10 12.05 -4.00
N LYS A 26 7.14 13.13 -4.79
CA LYS A 26 6.19 14.24 -4.65
C LYS A 26 4.79 13.64 -4.79
N MET A 27 4.10 13.45 -3.68
CA MET A 27 2.69 13.08 -3.68
C MET A 27 1.94 14.22 -4.38
N LYS A 28 1.53 13.98 -5.62
CA LYS A 28 0.73 14.94 -6.38
C LYS A 28 -0.72 14.78 -5.94
N VAL A 29 -1.23 15.77 -5.22
CA VAL A 29 -2.66 15.86 -4.92
C VAL A 29 -3.40 16.12 -6.23
N LEU A 30 -4.26 15.18 -6.64
CA LEU A 30 -5.06 15.31 -7.85
C LEU A 30 -6.32 16.15 -7.62
N SER A 31 -6.84 16.18 -6.39
CA SER A 31 -7.94 17.03 -5.94
C SER A 31 -7.92 17.25 -4.43
N GLY A 32 -8.32 18.44 -3.96
CA GLY A 32 -8.32 18.81 -2.53
C GLY A 32 -7.07 19.58 -2.09
N ASN A 33 -6.89 19.76 -0.78
CA ASN A 33 -5.72 20.41 -0.20
C ASN A 33 -5.29 19.72 1.11
N PHE A 34 -4.10 20.05 1.62
CA PHE A 34 -3.58 19.51 2.88
C PHE A 34 -3.86 20.41 4.08
N ASP A 35 -4.79 21.36 3.98
CA ASP A 35 -5.04 22.33 5.06
C ASP A 35 -5.51 21.63 6.34
N PHE A 36 -6.23 20.51 6.20
CA PHE A 36 -6.70 19.69 7.31
C PHE A 36 -5.56 18.95 8.06
N LEU A 37 -4.39 18.80 7.43
CA LEU A 37 -3.21 18.17 8.05
C LEU A 37 -2.34 19.18 8.82
N LYS A 38 -2.59 20.49 8.66
CA LYS A 38 -1.73 21.52 9.26
C LYS A 38 -1.84 21.50 10.78
N GLY A 39 -0.73 21.19 11.46
CA GLY A 39 -0.67 21.12 12.91
C GLY A 39 -1.18 19.80 13.51
N GLN A 40 -1.55 18.82 12.70
CA GLN A 40 -1.88 17.47 13.16
C GLN A 40 -0.61 16.63 13.27
N GLN A 41 -0.36 16.05 14.43
CA GLN A 41 0.75 15.12 14.66
C GLN A 41 0.37 13.67 14.36
N GLU A 42 -0.90 13.33 14.55
CA GLU A 42 -1.45 11.99 14.35
C GLU A 42 -2.74 12.10 13.51
N LEU A 43 -2.91 11.20 12.55
CA LEU A 43 -4.08 11.14 11.69
C LEU A 43 -4.74 9.77 11.83
N ASN A 44 -6.00 9.74 12.22
CA ASN A 44 -6.81 8.53 12.19
C ASN A 44 -7.50 8.40 10.83
N VAL A 45 -7.09 7.43 10.02
CA VAL A 45 -7.69 7.16 8.71
C VAL A 45 -8.75 6.09 8.87
N VAL A 46 -10.02 6.48 8.78
CA VAL A 46 -11.16 5.55 8.79
C VAL A 46 -11.57 5.26 7.35
N PHE A 47 -11.50 3.99 6.95
CA PHE A 47 -12.04 3.53 5.68
C PHE A 47 -13.50 3.13 5.86
N ASP A 48 -14.42 3.94 5.32
CA ASP A 48 -15.84 3.60 5.28
C ASP A 48 -16.16 2.85 3.99
N TYR A 49 -16.42 1.55 4.13
CA TYR A 49 -16.80 0.65 3.03
C TYR A 49 -18.32 0.49 2.88
N THR A 50 -19.13 1.17 3.69
CA THR A 50 -20.60 1.07 3.64
C THR A 50 -21.20 1.34 2.25
N PRO A 51 -20.71 2.33 1.46
CA PRO A 51 -21.23 2.55 0.10
C PRO A 51 -20.54 1.70 -0.97
N MET A 52 -19.62 0.80 -0.61
CA MET A 52 -18.90 -0.02 -1.57
C MET A 52 -19.86 -1.01 -2.24
N THR A 53 -19.79 -1.07 -3.57
CA THR A 53 -20.56 -2.03 -4.35
C THR A 53 -19.63 -2.88 -5.19
N PHE A 54 -19.95 -4.17 -5.35
CA PHE A 54 -19.13 -5.11 -6.10
C PHE A 54 -19.72 -5.38 -7.49
N TYR A 55 -18.84 -5.58 -8.48
CA TYR A 55 -19.15 -5.80 -9.89
C TYR A 55 -19.94 -4.67 -10.57
N ASN A 56 -20.20 -4.83 -11.87
CA ASN A 56 -20.99 -3.88 -12.66
C ASN A 56 -22.46 -3.81 -12.19
N GLU A 57 -22.92 -4.83 -11.48
CA GLU A 57 -24.30 -4.98 -11.00
C GLU A 57 -24.57 -4.19 -9.72
N LYS A 58 -23.55 -3.53 -9.16
CA LYS A 58 -23.62 -2.77 -7.90
C LYS A 58 -24.16 -3.61 -6.72
N MET A 59 -23.65 -4.82 -6.57
CA MET A 59 -24.12 -5.73 -5.52
C MET A 59 -23.61 -5.31 -4.14
N SER A 60 -24.38 -5.62 -3.09
CA SER A 60 -23.97 -5.40 -1.70
C SER A 60 -22.90 -6.41 -1.28
N GLU A 61 -22.21 -6.15 -0.16
CA GLU A 61 -21.22 -7.10 0.37
C GLU A 61 -21.83 -8.48 0.67
N ASN A 62 -23.03 -8.53 1.24
CA ASN A 62 -23.70 -9.79 1.54
C ASN A 62 -23.99 -10.61 0.29
N ASP A 63 -24.54 -9.96 -0.76
CA ASP A 63 -24.82 -10.64 -2.03
C ASP A 63 -23.53 -11.14 -2.68
N TYR A 64 -22.44 -10.37 -2.56
CA TYR A 64 -21.12 -10.76 -3.05
C TYR A 64 -20.61 -12.02 -2.36
N LEU A 65 -20.70 -12.08 -1.02
CA LEU A 65 -20.24 -13.22 -0.24
C LEU A 65 -21.03 -14.49 -0.59
N GLU A 66 -22.36 -14.39 -0.72
CA GLU A 66 -23.19 -15.53 -1.13
C GLU A 66 -22.82 -16.05 -2.51
N LYS A 67 -22.70 -15.14 -3.48
CA LYS A 67 -22.28 -15.50 -4.84
C LYS A 67 -20.90 -16.13 -4.85
N ARG A 68 -19.96 -15.54 -4.10
CA ARG A 68 -18.57 -16.01 -4.05
C ARG A 68 -18.47 -17.39 -3.42
N ASN A 69 -19.19 -17.64 -2.33
CA ASN A 69 -19.24 -18.94 -1.67
C ASN A 69 -19.82 -20.01 -2.60
N LYS A 70 -20.89 -19.68 -3.34
CA LYS A 70 -21.43 -20.58 -4.37
C LYS A 70 -20.42 -20.86 -5.48
N ASP A 71 -19.74 -19.84 -5.99
CA ASP A 71 -18.75 -19.97 -7.06
C ASP A 71 -17.54 -20.81 -6.61
N ILE A 72 -17.04 -20.62 -5.38
CA ILE A 72 -15.94 -21.41 -4.82
C ILE A 72 -16.38 -22.85 -4.56
N SER A 73 -17.54 -23.06 -3.94
CA SER A 73 -18.06 -24.40 -3.65
C SER A 73 -18.22 -25.23 -4.92
N ALA A 74 -18.66 -24.59 -6.02
CA ALA A 74 -18.84 -25.25 -7.31
C ALA A 74 -17.52 -25.58 -8.02
N ASN A 75 -16.48 -24.77 -7.86
CA ASN A 75 -15.22 -24.92 -8.62
C ASN A 75 -14.08 -25.58 -7.83
N LYS A 76 -14.04 -25.41 -6.51
CA LYS A 76 -12.92 -25.78 -5.64
C LYS A 76 -13.32 -26.66 -4.45
N GLY A 77 -14.63 -26.86 -4.25
CA GLY A 77 -15.17 -27.65 -3.15
C GLY A 77 -15.50 -26.82 -1.92
N THR A 78 -16.38 -27.38 -1.07
CA THR A 78 -17.01 -26.67 0.06
C THR A 78 -16.02 -26.28 1.16
N ASN A 79 -14.96 -27.09 1.37
CA ASN A 79 -13.95 -26.81 2.40
C ASN A 79 -13.15 -25.52 2.14
N GLU A 80 -13.01 -25.09 0.88
CA GLU A 80 -12.35 -23.83 0.54
C GLU A 80 -13.31 -22.63 0.55
N ALA A 81 -14.62 -22.86 0.60
CA ALA A 81 -15.62 -21.80 0.65
C ALA A 81 -15.94 -21.34 2.09
N GLU A 82 -15.62 -22.17 3.09
CA GLU A 82 -15.91 -21.93 4.50
C GLU A 82 -14.70 -21.46 5.32
N ASN A 83 -13.49 -21.45 4.72
CA ASN A 83 -12.24 -20.95 5.33
C ASN A 83 -11.96 -19.50 4.94
#